data_AF-A0A4Z0QYQ0-F1
#
_entry.id   AF-A0A4Z0QYQ0-F1
#
_cell.length_a   1.000
_cell.length_b   1.000
_cell.length_c   1.000
_cell.angle_alpha   90.00
_cell.angle_beta   90.00
_cell.angle_gamma   90.00
#
_symmetry.space_group_name_H-M   'P 1'
#
loop_
_entity.id
_entity.type
_entity.pdbx_description
1 polymer ?
#
loop_
_entity_poly.entity_id
_entity_poly.type
_entity_poly.pdbx_seq_one_letter_code
_entity_poly.pdbx_strand_id
1 'polypeptide(L)'
;MFDQTLDPLDTCGCGDTGYLTTRTVPVDLVHGVGHIANVPIYHCRSKSCQEYTLPPIVARRLDNISEEMENTQATDAVYTWIALGEQSLDPLQQANNQSNLQAFTLQFGGREYADARVVLLVPGHAIFFQSTLEETEYYLLRYEENRHTEGVWFSFLKFYYHEPELIYEDFLVWSEDGHLKEIGRISLDEVEDTLTDEFGEWE
;
A
#
# COMPACT_ATOMS: atom_id res chain seq x y z
N MET A 1 -31.22 2.75 -18.89
CA MET A 1 -29.95 2.81 -19.64
C MET A 1 -29.26 4.09 -19.23
N PHE A 2 -28.42 4.01 -18.21
CA PHE A 2 -27.41 5.02 -17.93
C PHE A 2 -26.09 4.35 -18.27
N ASP A 3 -25.62 4.55 -19.50
CA ASP A 3 -24.23 4.32 -19.87
C ASP A 3 -23.43 5.46 -19.24
N GLN A 4 -23.12 5.32 -17.96
CA GLN A 4 -21.95 5.97 -17.38
C GLN A 4 -20.84 4.94 -17.46
N THR A 5 -20.18 4.85 -18.61
CA THR A 5 -18.82 4.33 -18.67
C THR A 5 -17.96 5.30 -17.87
N LEU A 6 -17.84 5.03 -16.57
CA LEU A 6 -16.78 5.58 -15.74
C LEU A 6 -15.47 5.17 -16.41
N ASP A 7 -14.78 6.12 -17.02
CA ASP A 7 -13.41 5.90 -17.46
C ASP A 7 -12.61 5.46 -16.23
N PRO A 8 -11.87 4.34 -16.27
CA PRO A 8 -11.11 3.91 -15.11
C PRO A 8 -9.99 4.92 -14.81
N LEU A 9 -10.06 5.50 -13.61
CA LEU A 9 -9.12 6.51 -13.10
C LEU A 9 -7.71 5.95 -12.89
N ASP A 10 -7.62 4.64 -12.64
CA ASP A 10 -6.39 3.88 -12.68
C ASP A 10 -6.29 3.24 -14.05
N THR A 11 -5.37 3.70 -14.88
CA THR A 11 -5.09 3.05 -16.16
C THR A 11 -3.83 2.20 -16.02
N CYS A 12 -3.91 0.93 -16.45
CA CYS A 12 -2.70 0.27 -16.93
C CYS A 12 -2.04 1.17 -17.99
N GLY A 13 -0.76 0.95 -18.31
CA GLY A 13 -0.17 1.67 -19.45
C GLY A 13 -0.94 1.49 -20.78
N CYS A 14 -1.86 0.52 -20.82
CA CYS A 14 -2.72 0.17 -21.94
C CYS A 14 -4.09 0.90 -22.00
N GLY A 15 -4.45 1.70 -21.00
CA GLY A 15 -5.70 2.46 -20.94
C GLY A 15 -6.92 1.75 -20.33
N ASP A 16 -6.82 0.46 -20.00
CA ASP A 16 -7.82 -0.30 -19.23
C ASP A 16 -7.69 -0.08 -17.71
N THR A 17 -8.71 -0.45 -16.92
CA THR A 17 -8.68 -0.40 -15.45
C THR A 17 -7.47 -1.13 -14.86
N GLY A 18 -6.59 -0.37 -14.22
CA GLY A 18 -5.45 -0.83 -13.44
C GLY A 18 -5.85 -1.06 -11.99
N TYR A 19 -5.16 -1.98 -11.33
CA TYR A 19 -5.19 -2.14 -9.88
C TYR A 19 -3.77 -2.12 -9.34
N LEU A 20 -3.60 -1.67 -8.10
CA LEU A 20 -2.30 -1.57 -7.47
C LEU A 20 -1.71 -2.97 -7.23
N THR A 21 -0.54 -3.22 -7.81
CA THR A 21 0.25 -4.45 -7.65
C THR A 21 1.70 -4.08 -7.42
N THR A 22 2.58 -5.07 -7.21
CA THR A 22 4.02 -4.82 -7.11
C THR A 22 4.78 -5.44 -8.27
N ARG A 23 5.87 -4.79 -8.70
CA ARG A 23 6.76 -5.29 -9.75
C ARG A 23 8.21 -4.94 -9.46
N THR A 24 9.14 -5.74 -9.98
CA THR A 24 10.54 -5.33 -10.06
C THR A 24 10.74 -4.41 -11.26
N VAL A 25 11.19 -3.18 -11.00
CA VAL A 25 11.42 -2.16 -12.03
C VAL A 25 12.92 -1.96 -12.22
N PRO A 26 13.43 -2.00 -13.47
CA PRO A 26 14.82 -1.66 -13.73
C PRO A 26 15.03 -0.15 -13.60
N VAL A 27 16.20 0.24 -13.09
CA VAL A 27 16.62 1.64 -12.97
C VAL A 27 18.01 1.81 -13.57
N ASP A 28 18.22 2.93 -14.25
CA ASP A 28 19.51 3.27 -14.83
C ASP A 28 20.40 3.91 -13.75
N LEU A 29 21.56 3.29 -13.50
CA LEU A 29 22.59 3.77 -12.57
C LEU A 29 23.90 4.04 -13.33
N VAL A 30 24.79 4.86 -12.75
CA VAL A 30 26.11 5.20 -13.31
C VAL A 30 26.98 3.95 -13.45
N HIS A 31 26.83 2.98 -12.54
CA HIS A 31 27.54 1.69 -12.58
C HIS A 31 26.82 0.59 -13.37
N GLY A 32 25.69 0.88 -14.02
CA GLY A 32 24.95 -0.07 -14.86
C GLY A 32 23.45 -0.09 -14.59
N VAL A 33 22.78 -1.18 -14.94
CA VAL A 33 21.33 -1.33 -14.68
C VAL A 33 21.12 -1.93 -13.29
N GLY A 34 20.40 -1.21 -12.44
CA GLY A 34 19.92 -1.69 -11.14
C GLY A 34 18.49 -2.22 -11.21
N HIS A 35 18.08 -2.96 -10.18
CA HIS A 35 16.72 -3.48 -10.04
C HIS A 35 16.14 -3.11 -8.68
N ILE A 36 14.95 -2.51 -8.69
CA ILE A 36 14.19 -2.21 -7.48
C ILE A 36 13.01 -3.17 -7.42
N ALA A 37 13.01 -4.06 -6.44
CA ALA A 37 11.92 -5.01 -6.21
C ALA A 37 10.72 -4.34 -5.51
N ASN A 38 9.55 -4.96 -5.62
CA ASN A 38 8.35 -4.59 -4.87
C ASN A 38 7.79 -3.17 -5.13
N VAL A 39 8.04 -2.62 -6.32
CA VAL A 39 7.57 -1.27 -6.69
C VAL A 39 6.05 -1.29 -6.92
N PRO A 40 5.27 -0.46 -6.20
CA PRO A 40 3.84 -0.34 -6.41
C PRO A 40 3.54 0.25 -7.79
N ILE A 41 2.73 -0.46 -8.58
CA ILE A 41 2.35 -0.07 -9.94
C ILE A 41 0.86 -0.32 -10.16
N TYR A 42 0.24 0.47 -11.03
CA TYR A 42 -1.06 0.12 -11.59
C TYR A 42 -0.87 -0.87 -12.73
N HIS A 43 -1.46 -2.05 -12.60
CA HIS A 43 -1.40 -3.11 -13.60
C HIS A 43 -2.78 -3.63 -13.99
N CYS A 44 -2.88 -4.13 -15.22
CA CYS A 44 -4.14 -4.54 -15.83
C CYS A 44 -4.57 -5.96 -15.39
N ARG A 45 -5.87 -6.29 -15.43
CA ARG A 45 -6.37 -7.64 -15.03
C ARG A 45 -6.01 -8.71 -16.06
N SER A 46 -5.70 -8.25 -17.26
CA SER A 46 -5.33 -9.11 -18.36
C SER A 46 -3.89 -9.60 -18.21
N LYS A 47 -3.71 -10.93 -18.05
CA LYS A 47 -2.39 -11.58 -18.02
C LYS A 47 -1.56 -11.37 -19.29
N SER A 48 -2.17 -10.89 -20.37
CA SER A 48 -1.50 -10.58 -21.64
C SER A 48 -1.05 -9.13 -21.76
N CYS A 49 -1.50 -8.23 -20.87
CA CYS A 49 -0.98 -6.87 -20.82
C CYS A 49 0.29 -6.87 -19.96
N GLN A 50 1.40 -6.33 -20.48
CA GLN A 50 2.62 -6.14 -19.70
C GLN A 50 2.84 -4.68 -19.28
N GLU A 51 1.94 -3.79 -19.71
CA GLU A 51 2.03 -2.36 -19.46
C GLU A 51 1.58 -2.04 -18.03
N TYR A 52 2.20 -1.01 -17.46
CA TYR A 52 1.94 -0.55 -16.11
C TYR A 52 2.16 0.94 -16.02
N THR A 53 1.50 1.55 -15.05
CA THR A 53 1.68 2.97 -14.73
C THR A 53 2.26 3.08 -13.33
N LEU A 54 3.28 3.91 -13.16
CA LEU A 54 3.82 4.23 -11.84
C LEU A 54 3.01 5.38 -11.24
N PRO A 55 2.49 5.24 -10.01
CA PRO A 55 1.97 6.39 -9.28
C PRO A 55 3.06 7.48 -9.19
N PRO A 56 2.76 8.77 -9.45
CA PRO A 56 3.72 9.87 -9.36
C PRO A 56 4.57 9.88 -8.09
N ILE A 57 3.97 9.55 -6.94
CA ILE A 57 4.69 9.46 -5.66
C ILE A 57 5.68 8.29 -5.60
N VAL A 58 5.33 7.16 -6.22
CA VAL A 58 6.22 6.01 -6.37
C VAL A 58 7.39 6.37 -7.27
N ALA A 59 7.13 7.04 -8.40
CA ALA A 59 8.19 7.52 -9.29
C ALA A 59 9.19 8.42 -8.56
N ARG A 60 8.70 9.40 -7.78
CA ARG A 60 9.56 10.26 -6.93
C ARG A 60 10.37 9.47 -5.90
N ARG A 61 9.80 8.42 -5.30
CA ARG A 61 10.55 7.59 -4.34
C ARG A 61 11.56 6.69 -5.04
N LEU A 62 11.28 6.19 -6.24
CA LEU A 62 12.25 5.45 -7.04
C LEU A 62 13.49 6.29 -7.34
N ASP A 63 13.33 7.58 -7.63
CA ASP A 63 14.47 8.49 -7.84
C ASP A 63 15.36 8.54 -6.59
N ASN A 64 14.76 8.69 -5.40
CA ASN A 64 15.50 8.69 -4.14
C ASN A 64 16.21 7.36 -3.86
N ILE A 65 15.53 6.23 -4.09
CA ILE A 65 16.14 4.89 -3.91
C ILE A 65 17.29 4.69 -4.90
N SER A 66 17.14 5.16 -6.14
CA SER A 66 18.19 5.10 -7.16
C SER A 66 19.40 5.91 -6.73
N GLU A 67 19.22 7.11 -6.17
CA GLU A 67 20.30 7.91 -5.59
C GLU A 67 20.98 7.22 -4.39
N GLU A 68 20.21 6.55 -3.51
CA GLU A 68 20.77 5.73 -2.43
C GLU A 68 21.60 4.55 -2.99
N MET A 69 21.15 3.91 -4.06
CA MET A 69 21.86 2.82 -4.74
C MET A 69 23.17 3.30 -5.39
N GLU A 70 23.18 4.50 -5.98
CA GLU A 70 24.40 5.13 -6.50
C GLU A 70 25.44 5.35 -5.41
N ASN A 71 25.01 5.94 -4.29
CA ASN A 71 25.90 6.26 -3.17
C ASN A 71 26.51 5.01 -2.53
N THR A 72 25.78 3.89 -2.56
CA THR A 72 26.20 2.62 -1.96
C THR A 72 26.79 1.63 -2.97
N GLN A 73 26.80 1.97 -4.27
CA GLN A 73 27.14 1.08 -5.38
C GLN A 73 26.30 -0.21 -5.40
N ALA A 74 25.06 -0.15 -4.91
CA ALA A 74 24.14 -1.27 -4.90
C ALA A 74 23.55 -1.49 -6.31
N THR A 75 23.33 -2.75 -6.67
CA THR A 75 22.68 -3.14 -7.95
C THR A 75 21.26 -3.65 -7.75
N ASP A 76 20.91 -4.03 -6.53
CA ASP A 76 19.57 -4.47 -6.14
C ASP A 76 19.11 -3.67 -4.93
N ALA A 77 17.85 -3.24 -4.96
CA ALA A 77 17.18 -2.61 -3.83
C ALA A 77 15.74 -3.10 -3.72
N VAL A 78 15.11 -2.84 -2.58
CA VAL A 78 13.68 -3.09 -2.40
C VAL A 78 12.97 -1.76 -2.18
N TYR A 79 11.85 -1.59 -2.86
CA TYR A 79 11.03 -0.40 -2.70
C TYR A 79 10.57 -0.27 -1.25
N THR A 80 10.97 0.83 -0.62
CA THR A 80 10.56 1.22 0.72
C THR A 80 9.75 2.51 0.62
N TRP A 81 8.54 2.49 1.16
CA TRP A 81 7.80 3.72 1.41
C TRP A 81 8.61 4.62 2.36
N ILE A 82 8.38 5.94 2.31
CA ILE A 82 9.13 6.91 3.10
C ILE A 82 9.01 6.55 4.60
N ALA A 83 10.01 5.85 5.12
CA ALA A 83 10.27 5.72 6.54
C ALA A 83 11.40 6.70 6.85
N LEU A 84 11.07 7.80 7.51
CA LEU A 84 12.04 8.58 8.28
C LEU A 84 12.57 7.65 9.39
N GLY A 85 13.57 6.82 9.07
CA GLY A 85 14.13 5.85 10.00
C GLY A 85 15.21 4.99 9.37
N GLU A 86 16.47 5.29 9.72
CA GLU A 86 17.73 4.60 9.42
C GLU A 86 17.61 3.20 8.83
N GLN A 87 18.19 2.92 7.67
CA GLN A 87 18.24 1.59 7.06
C GLN A 87 18.74 0.49 8.03
N SER A 88 18.08 -0.67 8.05
CA SER A 88 18.50 -1.86 8.81
C SER A 88 19.71 -2.53 8.15
N LEU A 89 20.56 -3.18 8.95
CA LEU A 89 21.87 -3.74 8.56
C LEU A 89 21.81 -5.12 7.85
N ASP A 90 20.63 -5.71 7.62
CA ASP A 90 20.51 -7.02 6.93
C ASP A 90 19.40 -7.03 5.85
N PRO A 91 19.77 -6.87 4.56
CA PRO A 91 18.83 -6.81 3.42
C PRO A 91 17.98 -8.07 3.22
N LEU A 92 18.47 -9.25 3.63
CA LEU A 92 17.79 -10.53 3.37
C LEU A 92 16.62 -10.76 4.34
N GLN A 93 16.77 -10.35 5.60
CA GLN A 93 15.66 -10.40 6.56
C GLN A 93 14.56 -9.40 6.20
N GLN A 94 14.95 -8.21 5.72
CA GLN A 94 14.01 -7.20 5.26
C GLN A 94 13.20 -7.68 4.03
N ALA A 95 13.85 -8.30 3.05
CA ALA A 95 13.18 -8.84 1.86
C ALA A 95 12.15 -9.93 2.20
N ASN A 96 12.48 -10.85 3.12
CA ASN A 96 11.55 -11.91 3.55
C ASN A 96 10.37 -11.35 4.36
N ASN A 97 10.62 -10.43 5.29
CA ASN A 97 9.56 -9.83 6.09
C ASN A 97 8.62 -8.96 5.25
N GLN A 98 9.16 -8.20 4.29
CA GLN A 98 8.36 -7.43 3.34
C GLN A 98 7.53 -8.32 2.42
N SER A 99 8.07 -9.47 1.99
CA SER A 99 7.31 -10.43 1.16
C SER A 99 6.12 -11.03 1.92
N ASN A 100 6.30 -11.38 3.20
CA ASN A 100 5.23 -11.91 4.04
C ASN A 100 4.14 -10.85 4.33
N LEU A 101 4.55 -9.61 4.64
CA LEU A 101 3.64 -8.48 4.84
C LEU A 101 2.83 -8.14 3.59
N GLN A 102 3.47 -8.21 2.42
CA GLN A 102 2.77 -8.02 1.14
C GLN A 102 1.75 -9.13 0.89
N ALA A 103 2.14 -10.39 1.06
CA ALA A 103 1.22 -11.50 0.91
C ALA A 103 0.01 -11.40 1.87
N PHE A 104 0.27 -11.01 3.13
CA PHE A 104 -0.76 -10.77 4.13
C PHE A 104 -1.73 -9.66 3.69
N THR A 105 -1.22 -8.45 3.39
CA THR A 105 -2.09 -7.33 2.99
C THR A 105 -2.90 -7.61 1.72
N LEU A 106 -2.33 -8.35 0.76
CA LEU A 106 -3.04 -8.73 -0.47
C LEU A 106 -4.23 -9.68 -0.23
N GLN A 107 -4.24 -10.44 0.88
CA GLN A 107 -5.35 -11.36 1.18
C GLN A 107 -6.67 -10.62 1.49
N PHE A 108 -6.60 -9.32 1.77
CA PHE A 108 -7.75 -8.46 2.02
C PHE A 108 -8.36 -7.89 0.73
N GLY A 109 -7.80 -8.24 -0.43
CA GLY A 109 -8.30 -7.80 -1.74
C GLY A 109 -9.76 -8.17 -1.96
N GLY A 110 -10.64 -7.16 -2.01
CA GLY A 110 -12.08 -7.36 -2.20
C GLY A 110 -12.79 -8.00 -1.01
N ARG A 111 -12.22 -7.87 0.19
CA ARG A 111 -12.84 -8.39 1.42
C ARG A 111 -13.90 -7.44 1.95
N GLU A 112 -14.98 -8.04 2.46
CA GLU A 112 -16.13 -7.35 3.02
C GLU A 112 -16.44 -7.92 4.42
N TYR A 113 -16.87 -7.05 5.32
CA TYR A 113 -17.32 -7.29 6.69
C TYR A 113 -18.70 -6.65 6.85
N ALA A 114 -19.50 -7.05 7.85
CA ALA A 114 -20.88 -6.59 7.96
C ALA A 114 -20.99 -5.05 7.91
N ASP A 115 -20.09 -4.37 8.63
CA ASP A 115 -20.08 -2.92 8.79
C ASP A 115 -18.97 -2.20 8.00
N ALA A 116 -18.13 -2.91 7.24
CA ALA A 116 -17.05 -2.30 6.48
C ALA A 116 -16.59 -3.09 5.25
N ARG A 117 -16.08 -2.40 4.24
CA ARG A 117 -15.48 -3.04 3.05
C ARG A 117 -14.10 -2.48 2.75
N VAL A 118 -13.21 -3.32 2.21
CA VAL A 118 -11.88 -2.88 1.77
C VAL A 118 -12.03 -2.08 0.48
N VAL A 119 -11.62 -0.81 0.50
CA VAL A 119 -11.70 0.11 -0.65
C VAL A 119 -10.36 0.37 -1.30
N LEU A 120 -9.27 0.27 -0.54
CA LEU A 120 -7.92 0.52 -1.05
C LEU A 120 -6.90 -0.33 -0.27
N LEU A 121 -5.92 -0.85 -1.00
CA LEU A 121 -4.82 -1.64 -0.45
C LEU A 121 -3.49 -1.11 -0.94
N VAL A 122 -2.56 -0.94 -0.01
CA VAL A 122 -1.17 -0.62 -0.29
C VAL A 122 -0.32 -1.79 0.20
N PRO A 123 0.16 -2.67 -0.71
CA PRO A 123 0.83 -3.90 -0.34
C PRO A 123 2.01 -3.66 0.60
N GLY A 124 2.00 -4.40 1.72
CA GLY A 124 3.01 -4.34 2.77
C GLY A 124 2.99 -3.07 3.62
N HIS A 125 1.97 -2.21 3.46
CA HIS A 125 1.93 -0.91 4.13
C HIS A 125 0.59 -0.60 4.80
N ALA A 126 -0.51 -0.62 4.06
CA ALA A 126 -1.79 -0.10 4.53
C ALA A 126 -3.00 -0.81 3.93
N ILE A 127 -4.06 -0.92 4.72
CA ILE A 127 -5.38 -1.39 4.30
C ILE A 127 -6.41 -0.34 4.69
N PHE A 128 -7.19 0.10 3.73
CA PHE A 128 -8.26 1.08 3.93
C PHE A 128 -9.62 0.40 3.83
N PHE A 129 -10.43 0.65 4.85
CA PHE A 129 -11.80 0.19 4.92
C PHE A 129 -12.74 1.39 4.88
N GLN A 130 -13.86 1.25 4.18
CA GLN A 130 -14.96 2.20 4.23
C GLN A 130 -16.11 1.56 5.00
N SER A 131 -16.70 2.32 5.92
CA SER A 131 -17.90 1.92 6.65
C SER A 131 -19.07 1.70 5.69
N THR A 132 -19.85 0.65 5.89
CA THR A 132 -21.11 0.43 5.16
C THR A 132 -22.27 1.21 5.79
N LEU A 133 -22.08 1.69 7.03
CA LEU A 133 -23.05 2.44 7.80
C LEU A 133 -23.00 3.95 7.48
N GLU A 134 -21.79 4.48 7.25
CA GLU A 134 -21.56 5.90 6.94
C GLU A 134 -20.51 6.07 5.83
N GLU A 135 -20.91 6.65 4.68
CA GLU A 135 -20.06 6.73 3.48
C GLU A 135 -18.78 7.56 3.65
N THR A 136 -18.78 8.50 4.60
CA THR A 136 -17.64 9.38 4.89
C THR A 136 -16.70 8.81 5.95
N GLU A 137 -17.04 7.68 6.55
CA GLU A 137 -16.31 7.07 7.64
C GLU A 137 -15.37 5.99 7.12
N TYR A 138 -14.09 6.14 7.45
CA TYR A 138 -13.03 5.26 6.99
C TYR A 138 -12.17 4.77 8.16
N TYR A 139 -11.59 3.59 7.94
CA TYR A 139 -10.65 2.96 8.84
C TYR A 139 -9.38 2.61 8.08
N LEU A 140 -8.24 2.70 8.77
CA LEU A 140 -6.93 2.42 8.22
C LEU A 140 -6.20 1.47 9.15
N LEU A 141 -5.79 0.32 8.62
CA LEU A 141 -4.82 -0.56 9.25
C LEU A 141 -3.45 -0.31 8.61
N ARG A 142 -2.53 0.32 9.34
CA ARG A 142 -1.21 0.72 8.84
C ARG A 142 -0.11 -0.05 9.54
N TYR A 143 0.77 -0.67 8.78
CA TYR A 143 1.95 -1.35 9.34
C TYR A 143 2.87 -0.35 10.05
N GLU A 144 3.29 -0.68 11.28
CA GLU A 144 4.32 0.04 12.04
C GLU A 144 5.64 -0.73 12.00
N GLU A 145 6.66 -0.12 11.39
CA GLU A 145 8.04 -0.62 11.51
C GLU A 145 8.62 -0.18 12.87
N ASN A 146 8.18 -0.82 13.96
CA ASN A 146 8.67 -0.52 15.29
C ASN A 146 9.82 -1.47 15.68
N ARG A 147 11.04 -0.94 15.75
CA ARG A 147 12.26 -1.71 16.04
C ARG A 147 12.45 -2.11 17.50
N HIS A 148 11.65 -1.54 18.40
CA HIS A 148 11.78 -1.77 19.83
C HIS A 148 10.87 -2.88 20.36
N THR A 149 10.02 -3.44 19.49
CA THR A 149 9.07 -4.50 19.82
C THR A 149 9.29 -5.68 18.90
N GLU A 150 9.45 -6.88 19.47
CA GLU A 150 9.44 -8.11 18.66
C GLU A 150 8.05 -8.29 18.03
N GLY A 151 8.01 -8.71 16.77
CA GLY A 151 6.77 -8.99 16.03
C GLY A 151 6.36 -7.94 15.00
N VAL A 152 5.27 -8.22 14.30
CA VAL A 152 4.67 -7.37 13.27
C VAL A 152 3.44 -6.69 13.87
N TRP A 153 3.39 -5.36 13.79
CA TRP A 153 2.37 -4.53 14.43
C TRP A 153 1.70 -3.60 13.43
N PHE A 154 0.43 -3.31 13.67
CA PHE A 154 -0.36 -2.39 12.88
C PHE A 154 -1.01 -1.34 13.78
N SER A 155 -0.96 -0.06 13.39
CA SER A 155 -1.86 0.96 13.93
C SER A 155 -3.22 0.78 13.27
N PHE A 156 -4.27 0.71 14.08
CA PHE A 156 -5.65 0.77 13.62
C PHE A 156 -6.21 2.16 13.89
N LEU A 157 -6.59 2.84 12.83
CA LEU A 157 -6.90 4.26 12.79
C LEU A 157 -8.30 4.47 12.22
N LYS A 158 -8.99 5.49 12.72
CA LYS A 158 -10.29 5.95 12.22
C LYS A 158 -10.17 7.38 11.71
N PHE A 159 -10.87 7.69 10.62
CA PHE A 159 -10.91 9.03 10.07
C PHE A 159 -12.18 9.28 9.26
N TYR A 160 -12.49 10.57 9.04
CA TYR A 160 -13.65 10.98 8.24
C TYR A 160 -13.17 11.73 7.00
N TYR A 161 -13.57 11.26 5.82
CA TYR A 161 -13.15 11.81 4.54
C TYR A 161 -14.40 12.16 3.73
N HIS A 162 -14.51 13.43 3.35
CA HIS A 162 -15.72 13.98 2.75
C HIS A 162 -15.66 14.04 1.22
N GLU A 163 -14.48 13.81 0.65
CA GLU A 163 -14.34 13.71 -0.80
C GLU A 163 -14.99 12.40 -1.28
N PRO A 164 -15.61 12.42 -2.47
CA PRO A 164 -16.39 11.29 -2.97
C PRO A 164 -15.53 10.05 -3.22
N GLU A 165 -14.23 10.21 -3.41
CA GLU A 165 -13.31 9.14 -3.77
C GLU A 165 -12.04 9.23 -2.92
N LEU A 166 -11.70 8.13 -2.24
CA LEU A 166 -10.48 8.03 -1.44
C LEU A 166 -9.30 7.61 -2.34
N ILE A 167 -8.52 8.59 -2.77
CA ILE A 167 -7.27 8.37 -3.52
C ILE A 167 -6.11 8.38 -2.53
N TYR A 168 -5.18 7.41 -2.67
CA TYR A 168 -4.04 7.29 -1.75
C TYR A 168 -3.17 8.57 -1.68
N GLU A 169 -2.98 9.23 -2.83
CA GLU A 169 -2.18 10.44 -2.93
C GLU A 169 -2.80 11.60 -2.16
N ASP A 170 -4.10 11.82 -2.33
CA ASP A 170 -4.85 12.86 -1.61
C ASP A 170 -4.92 12.55 -0.11
N PHE A 171 -5.09 11.27 0.24
CA PHE A 171 -5.06 10.82 1.62
C PHE A 171 -3.72 11.14 2.29
N LEU A 172 -2.58 10.89 1.64
CA LEU A 172 -1.28 11.15 2.25
C LEU A 172 -1.12 12.63 2.60
N VAL A 173 -1.41 13.53 1.65
CA VAL A 173 -1.35 14.98 1.87
C VAL A 173 -2.31 15.40 2.98
N TRP A 174 -3.54 14.90 2.95
CA TRP A 174 -4.56 15.20 3.95
C TRP A 174 -4.20 14.66 5.34
N SER A 175 -3.55 13.50 5.43
CA SER A 175 -3.24 12.83 6.69
C SER A 175 -2.15 13.54 7.52
N GLU A 176 -1.32 14.37 6.88
CA GLU A 176 -0.26 15.14 7.54
C GLU A 176 -0.83 16.18 8.52
N ASP A 177 -2.09 16.62 8.34
CA ASP A 177 -2.76 17.60 9.18
C ASP A 177 -3.32 17.02 10.50
N GLY A 178 -3.05 15.74 10.79
CA GLY A 178 -3.39 15.13 12.09
C GLY A 178 -4.86 14.72 12.25
N HIS A 179 -5.55 14.49 11.13
CA HIS A 179 -6.96 14.07 11.12
C HIS A 179 -7.21 12.60 11.50
N LEU A 180 -6.15 11.83 11.73
CA LEU A 180 -6.23 10.40 12.05
C LEU A 180 -6.37 10.18 13.55
N LYS A 181 -7.38 9.42 13.96
CA LYS A 181 -7.57 8.98 15.34
C LYS A 181 -7.11 7.53 15.49
N GLU A 182 -6.08 7.27 16.28
CA GLU A 182 -5.66 5.91 16.65
C GLU A 182 -6.72 5.28 17.57
N ILE A 183 -7.25 4.14 17.15
CA ILE A 183 -8.19 3.31 17.90
C ILE A 183 -7.41 2.30 18.74
N GLY A 184 -6.35 1.74 18.17
CA GLY A 184 -5.50 0.78 18.86
C GLY A 184 -4.30 0.32 18.04
N ARG A 185 -3.52 -0.57 18.64
CA ARG A 185 -2.39 -1.25 18.01
C ARG A 185 -2.64 -2.73 18.06
N ILE A 186 -2.49 -3.39 16.92
CA ILE A 186 -2.88 -4.78 16.73
C ILE A 186 -1.65 -5.56 16.25
N SER A 187 -1.41 -6.73 16.85
CA SER A 187 -0.38 -7.63 16.36
C SER A 187 -0.87 -8.37 15.12
N LEU A 188 0.03 -8.82 14.24
CA LEU A 188 -0.33 -9.56 13.01
C LEU A 188 -1.29 -10.73 13.27
N ASP A 189 -1.08 -11.46 14.36
CA ASP A 189 -1.86 -12.64 14.73
C ASP A 189 -3.29 -12.29 15.19
N GLU A 190 -3.53 -11.05 15.62
CA GLU A 190 -4.82 -10.57 16.15
C GLU A 190 -5.62 -9.72 15.16
N VAL A 191 -5.07 -9.44 13.96
CA VAL A 191 -5.72 -8.56 12.97
C VAL A 191 -7.10 -9.06 12.57
N GLU A 192 -7.21 -10.34 12.22
CA GLU A 192 -8.48 -10.91 11.75
C GLU A 192 -9.56 -10.90 12.84
N ASP A 193 -9.19 -11.31 14.06
CA ASP A 193 -10.10 -11.32 15.20
C ASP A 193 -10.56 -9.89 15.53
N THR A 194 -9.63 -8.92 15.53
CA THR A 194 -9.96 -7.51 15.83
C THR A 194 -10.88 -6.89 14.76
N LEU A 195 -10.61 -7.15 13.48
CA LEU A 195 -11.46 -6.65 12.39
C LEU A 195 -12.85 -7.29 12.43
N THR A 196 -12.93 -8.57 12.81
CA THR A 196 -14.19 -9.28 12.96
C THR A 196 -14.99 -8.77 14.16
N ASP A 197 -14.33 -8.49 15.29
CA ASP A 197 -14.96 -7.90 16.47
C ASP A 197 -15.45 -6.46 16.21
N GLU A 198 -14.71 -5.67 15.43
CA GLU A 198 -15.07 -4.28 15.12
C GLU A 198 -16.16 -4.18 14.04
N PHE A 199 -16.07 -4.97 12.96
CA PHE A 199 -16.94 -4.84 11.78
C PHE A 199 -17.97 -5.94 11.62
N GLY A 200 -17.92 -7.01 12.42
CA GLY A 200 -18.80 -8.17 12.31
C GLY A 200 -18.42 -9.13 11.17
N GLU A 201 -18.78 -10.41 11.33
CA GLU A 201 -18.66 -11.42 10.28
C GLU A 201 -19.66 -11.17 9.16
N TRP A 202 -19.22 -11.30 7.91
CA TRP A 202 -20.12 -11.31 6.75
C TRP A 202 -20.81 -12.68 6.63
N GLU A 203 -22.15 -12.71 6.63
CA GLU A 203 -22.97 -13.94 6.43
C GLU A 203 -23.09 -14.37 4.97
#